data_AF-A0A7R8XEV7-F1
#
_entry.id   AF-A0A7R8XEV7-F1
#
_cell.length_a   1.000
_cell.length_b   1.000
_cell.length_c   1.000
_cell.angle_alpha   90.00
_cell.angle_beta   90.00
_cell.angle_gamma   90.00
#
_symmetry.space_group_name_H-M   'P 1'
#
loop_
_entity.id
_entity.type
_entity.pdbx_description
1 polymer ?
#
loop_
_entity_poly.entity_id
_entity_poly.type
_entity_poly.pdbx_seq_one_letter_code
_entity_poly.pdbx_strand_id
1 'polypeptide(L)'
;MERMLSWDRIRRNRLKLRDHFALNPNDLLPSLMHRNVITFIEDQQIRMKPYLPEQFEEFFDILFMKNPQECIPKFYEALVDINRESIRDFLQGVTGPSDDNRDAQF
;
A
#
# COMPACT_ATOMS: atom_id res chain seq x y z
N MET A 1 -2.95 -26.21 0.21
CA MET A 1 -2.22 -25.21 1.03
C MET A 1 -2.80 -23.85 0.69
N GLU A 2 -3.70 -23.33 1.51
CA GLU A 2 -4.11 -21.93 1.40
C GLU A 2 -2.91 -21.06 1.76
N ARG A 3 -2.48 -20.20 0.82
CA ARG A 3 -1.48 -19.18 1.14
C ARG A 3 -2.15 -18.18 2.08
N MET A 4 -1.82 -18.24 3.37
CA MET A 4 -2.24 -17.20 4.32
C MET A 4 -1.70 -15.86 3.82
N LEU A 5 -2.61 -14.90 3.58
CA LEU A 5 -2.23 -13.52 3.28
C LEU A 5 -1.50 -12.91 4.49
N SER A 6 -0.42 -12.17 4.23
CA SER A 6 0.37 -11.47 5.25
C SER A 6 0.79 -10.09 4.73
N TRP A 7 0.87 -9.13 5.65
CA TRP A 7 1.37 -7.78 5.38
C TRP A 7 2.88 -7.73 5.10
N ASP A 8 3.64 -8.81 5.32
CA ASP A 8 5.12 -8.79 5.25
C ASP A 8 5.68 -8.32 3.91
N ARG A 9 5.00 -8.63 2.80
CA ARG A 9 5.43 -8.15 1.50
C ARG A 9 5.24 -6.65 1.35
N ILE A 10 4.10 -6.14 1.82
CA ILE A 10 3.79 -4.71 1.79
C ILE A 10 4.74 -3.96 2.73
N ARG A 11 4.97 -4.49 3.94
CA ARG A 11 5.92 -3.97 4.93
C ARG A 11 7.34 -3.87 4.37
N ARG A 12 7.85 -4.93 3.72
CA ARG A 12 9.19 -4.92 3.10
C ARG A 12 9.34 -3.93 1.95
N ASN A 13 8.23 -3.57 1.30
CA ASN A 13 8.25 -2.66 0.15
C ASN A 13 7.74 -1.25 0.48
N ARG A 14 7.40 -0.93 1.74
CA ARG A 14 6.81 0.37 2.13
C ARG A 14 7.60 1.58 1.61
N LEU A 15 8.93 1.53 1.69
CA LEU A 15 9.79 2.62 1.21
C LEU A 15 9.71 2.76 -0.31
N LYS A 16 9.67 1.66 -1.06
CA LYS A 16 9.47 1.70 -2.52
C LYS A 16 8.09 2.24 -2.89
N LEU A 17 7.06 1.90 -2.13
CA LEU A 17 5.71 2.46 -2.33
C LEU A 17 5.71 3.98 -2.17
N ARG A 18 6.46 4.52 -1.19
CA ARG A 18 6.61 5.96 -0.99
C ARG A 18 7.48 6.61 -2.06
N ASP A 19 8.70 6.12 -2.22
CA ASP A 19 9.78 6.84 -2.90
C ASP A 19 9.78 6.59 -4.41
N HIS A 20 9.36 5.40 -4.85
CA HIS A 20 9.35 5.03 -6.27
C HIS A 20 7.95 5.17 -6.89
N PHE A 21 6.93 4.66 -6.22
CA PHE A 21 5.56 4.73 -6.73
C PHE A 21 4.84 6.04 -6.38
N ALA A 22 5.45 6.88 -5.54
CA ALA A 22 4.86 8.12 -5.04
C ALA A 22 3.43 7.89 -4.52
N LEU A 23 3.22 6.79 -3.77
CA LEU A 23 1.92 6.47 -3.21
C LEU A 23 1.57 7.47 -2.12
N ASN A 24 0.51 8.24 -2.33
CA ASN A 24 -0.03 9.14 -1.32
C ASN A 24 -1.14 8.42 -0.54
N PRO A 25 -1.03 8.29 0.79
CA PRO A 25 -2.05 7.66 1.61
C PRO A 25 -3.41 8.32 1.43
N ASN A 26 -3.45 9.65 1.33
CA ASN A 26 -4.68 10.45 1.28
C ASN A 26 -5.58 10.11 0.09
N ASP A 27 -5.00 9.60 -1.00
CA ASP A 27 -5.73 9.17 -2.19
C ASP A 27 -6.45 7.83 -1.93
N LEU A 28 -5.87 6.96 -1.10
CA LEU A 28 -6.44 5.65 -0.75
C LEU A 28 -7.48 5.72 0.37
N LEU A 29 -7.35 6.68 1.32
CA LEU A 29 -8.18 6.72 2.53
C LEU A 29 -9.69 6.68 2.24
N PRO A 30 -10.25 7.42 1.25
CA PRO A 30 -11.68 7.36 0.97
C PRO A 30 -12.17 5.96 0.56
N SER A 31 -11.43 5.26 -0.31
CA SER A 31 -11.78 3.90 -0.74
C SER A 31 -11.62 2.89 0.41
N LEU A 32 -10.54 3.01 1.19
CA LEU A 32 -10.31 2.14 2.35
C LEU A 32 -11.37 2.32 3.44
N MET A 33 -11.85 3.54 3.66
CA MET A 33 -12.93 3.84 4.59
C MET A 33 -14.27 3.28 4.07
N HIS A 34 -14.58 3.46 2.79
CA HIS A 34 -15.78 2.88 2.17
C HIS A 34 -15.83 1.35 2.31
N ARG A 35 -14.67 0.68 2.27
CA ARG A 35 -14.52 -0.78 2.39
C ARG A 35 -14.39 -1.26 3.85
N ASN A 36 -14.53 -0.36 4.83
CA ASN A 36 -14.37 -0.62 6.26
C ASN A 36 -12.99 -1.21 6.63
N VAL A 37 -11.92 -0.85 5.91
CA VAL A 37 -10.55 -1.22 6.28
C VAL A 37 -10.02 -0.29 7.38
N ILE A 38 -10.28 1.00 7.21
CA ILE A 38 -9.99 2.05 8.18
C ILE A 38 -11.29 2.68 8.65
N THR A 39 -11.30 3.14 9.89
CA THR A 39 -12.40 3.90 10.48
C THR A 39 -12.22 5.40 10.23
N PHE A 40 -13.28 6.18 10.46
CA PHE A 40 -13.20 7.64 10.42
C PHE A 40 -12.15 8.21 11.38
N ILE A 41 -12.05 7.64 12.60
CA ILE A 41 -11.07 8.07 13.61
C ILE A 41 -9.64 7.86 13.09
N GLU A 42 -9.38 6.72 12.46
CA GLU A 42 -8.06 6.38 11.89
C GLU A 42 -7.72 7.27 10.68
N ASP A 43 -8.68 7.56 9.79
CA ASP A 43 -8.48 8.54 8.70
C ASP A 43 -8.06 9.91 9.25
N GLN A 44 -8.75 10.40 10.28
CA GLN A 44 -8.39 11.67 10.92
C GLN A 44 -7.01 11.61 11.60
N GLN A 45 -6.70 10.52 12.30
CA GLN A 45 -5.38 10.32 12.93
C GLN A 45 -4.24 10.39 11.92
N ILE A 46 -4.43 9.84 10.71
CA ILE A 46 -3.47 9.93 9.62
C ILE A 46 -3.37 11.38 9.14
N ARG A 47 -4.50 12.00 8.77
CA ARG A 47 -4.53 13.35 8.19
C ARG A 47 -4.03 14.45 9.14
N MET A 48 -4.13 14.23 10.44
CA MET A 48 -3.63 15.16 11.46
C MET A 48 -2.09 15.17 11.58
N LYS A 49 -1.38 14.23 10.96
CA LYS A 49 0.10 14.29 10.93
C LYS A 49 0.58 15.46 10.06
N PRO A 50 1.59 16.20 10.53
CA PRO A 50 1.95 17.50 9.95
C PRO A 50 2.55 17.41 8.54
N TYR A 51 3.25 16.32 8.21
CA TYR A 51 3.85 16.15 6.89
C TYR A 51 3.56 14.77 6.29
N LEU A 52 3.66 14.69 4.97
CA LEU A 52 3.33 13.49 4.20
C LEU A 52 4.13 12.23 4.63
N PRO A 53 5.43 12.30 4.96
CA PRO A 53 6.15 11.14 5.46
C PRO A 53 5.57 10.56 6.75
N GLU A 54 5.19 11.41 7.72
CA GLU A 54 4.55 10.99 8.96
C GLU A 54 3.14 10.44 8.73
N GLN A 55 2.38 11.03 7.79
CA GLN A 55 1.09 10.48 7.35
C GLN A 55 1.28 9.08 6.75
N PHE A 56 2.34 8.88 5.96
CA PHE A 56 2.65 7.61 5.32
C PHE A 56 3.03 6.52 6.33
N GLU A 57 3.88 6.85 7.31
CA GLU A 57 4.23 5.89 8.38
C GLU A 57 2.99 5.54 9.22
N GLU A 58 2.22 6.54 9.65
CA GLU A 58 0.98 6.32 10.43
C GLU A 58 -0.04 5.47 9.67
N PHE A 59 -0.21 5.72 8.37
CA PHE A 59 -1.06 4.94 7.49
C PHE A 59 -0.68 3.46 7.49
N PHE A 60 0.60 3.14 7.33
CA PHE A 60 1.06 1.75 7.32
C PHE A 60 1.01 1.10 8.69
N ASP A 61 1.31 1.82 9.76
CA ASP A 61 1.19 1.31 11.12
C ASP A 61 -0.24 0.89 11.43
N ILE A 62 -1.24 1.73 11.09
CA ILE A 62 -2.65 1.39 11.22
C ILE A 62 -3.02 0.19 10.34
N LEU A 63 -2.63 0.21 9.06
CA LEU A 63 -2.97 -0.84 8.11
C LEU A 63 -2.43 -2.21 8.55
N PHE A 64 -1.22 -2.25 9.11
CA PHE A 64 -0.57 -3.48 9.57
C PHE A 64 -1.16 -4.06 10.86
N MET A 65 -1.95 -3.29 11.60
CA MET A 65 -2.73 -3.79 12.74
C MET A 65 -4.04 -4.47 12.29
N LYS A 66 -4.44 -4.34 11.02
CA LYS A 66 -5.68 -4.92 10.50
C LYS A 66 -5.54 -6.39 10.14
N ASN A 67 -6.66 -7.12 10.21
CA ASN A 67 -6.72 -8.53 9.81
C ASN A 67 -6.31 -8.67 8.32
N PRO A 68 -5.19 -9.33 8.02
CA PRO A 68 -4.67 -9.41 6.66
C PRO A 68 -5.60 -10.18 5.71
N GLN A 69 -6.34 -11.18 6.18
CA GLN A 69 -7.20 -11.99 5.30
C GLN A 69 -8.35 -11.16 4.71
N GLU A 70 -8.89 -10.24 5.50
CA GLU A 70 -10.01 -9.40 5.08
C GLU A 70 -9.56 -8.11 4.42
N CYS A 71 -8.44 -7.53 4.87
CA CYS A 71 -8.05 -6.17 4.50
C CYS A 71 -7.08 -6.10 3.32
N ILE A 72 -6.24 -7.11 3.08
CA ILE A 72 -5.32 -7.11 1.92
C ILE A 72 -6.08 -7.10 0.58
N PRO A 73 -7.13 -7.92 0.37
CA PRO A 73 -7.90 -7.88 -0.88
C PRO A 73 -8.54 -6.50 -1.10
N LYS A 74 -9.11 -5.91 -0.05
CA LYS A 74 -9.71 -4.56 -0.09
C LYS A 74 -8.69 -3.46 -0.35
N PHE A 75 -7.49 -3.59 0.19
CA PHE A 75 -6.38 -2.68 -0.10
C PHE A 75 -5.96 -2.74 -1.56
N TYR A 76 -5.90 -3.94 -2.15
CA TYR A 76 -5.64 -4.10 -3.58
C TYR A 76 -6.74 -3.50 -4.44
N GLU A 77 -8.02 -3.64 -4.08
CA GLU A 77 -9.09 -2.96 -4.81
C GLU A 77 -9.03 -1.44 -4.65
N ALA A 78 -8.68 -0.92 -3.47
CA ALA A 78 -8.48 0.51 -3.28
C ALA A 78 -7.38 1.09 -4.18
N LEU A 79 -6.32 0.32 -4.44
CA LEU A 79 -5.29 0.70 -5.42
C LEU A 79 -5.85 0.75 -6.85
N VAL A 80 -6.76 -0.14 -7.22
CA VAL A 80 -7.44 -0.11 -8.53
C VAL A 80 -8.34 1.11 -8.63
N ASP A 81 -9.09 1.44 -7.57
CA ASP A 81 -10.00 2.60 -7.55
C ASP A 81 -9.29 3.94 -7.83
N ILE A 82 -7.97 4.01 -7.58
CA ILE A 82 -7.13 5.18 -7.84
C ILE A 82 -6.20 5.03 -9.05
N ASN A 83 -6.46 4.08 -9.95
CA ASN A 83 -5.66 3.78 -11.15
C ASN A 83 -4.17 3.47 -10.83
N ARG A 84 -3.93 2.72 -9.74
CA ARG A 84 -2.60 2.28 -9.30
C ARG A 84 -2.46 0.76 -9.35
N GLU A 85 -2.99 0.13 -10.40
CA GLU A 85 -2.92 -1.32 -10.61
C GLU A 85 -1.47 -1.83 -10.70
N SER A 86 -0.55 -1.01 -11.21
CA SER A 86 0.88 -1.35 -11.26
C SER A 86 1.48 -1.61 -9.87
N ILE A 87 1.01 -0.90 -8.85
CA ILE A 87 1.41 -1.11 -7.45
C ILE A 87 0.86 -2.44 -6.94
N ARG A 88 -0.41 -2.72 -7.22
CA ARG A 88 -1.05 -4.01 -6.87
C ARG A 88 -0.28 -5.17 -7.48
N ASP A 89 0.01 -5.10 -8.78
CA ASP A 89 0.68 -6.17 -9.52
C ASP A 89 2.11 -6.39 -9.00
N PHE A 90 2.82 -5.31 -8.65
CA PHE A 90 4.14 -5.37 -8.02
C PHE A 90 4.09 -6.05 -6.64
N LEU A 91 3.09 -5.71 -5.83
CA LEU A 91 2.88 -6.31 -4.51
C LEU A 91 2.40 -7.77 -4.59
N GLN A 92 1.75 -8.17 -5.68
CA GLN A 92 1.38 -9.56 -5.95
C GLN A 92 2.53 -10.34 -6.59
N GLY A 93 3.53 -9.67 -7.18
CA GLY A 93 4.66 -10.30 -7.86
C GLY A 93 4.34 -10.77 -9.26
N VAL A 94 3.30 -10.18 -9.85
CA VAL A 94 2.98 -10.31 -11.27
C VAL A 94 3.99 -9.50 -12.08
N THR A 95 4.37 -8.33 -11.57
CA THR A 95 5.49 -7.54 -12.09
C THR A 95 6.65 -7.66 -11.10
N GLY A 96 7.76 -8.24 -11.57
CA GLY A 96 9.03 -8.13 -10.84
C GLY A 96 9.50 -6.68 -10.86
N PRO A 97 10.45 -6.26 -10.00
CA PRO A 97 11.30 -5.16 -10.41
C PRO A 97 11.90 -5.59 -11.75
N SER A 98 11.58 -4.88 -12.83
CA SER A 98 12.41 -4.98 -14.02
C SER A 98 13.81 -4.59 -13.55
N ASP A 99 14.70 -5.58 -13.46
CA ASP A 99 16.14 -5.35 -13.41
C ASP A 99 16.56 -4.77 -14.77
N ASP A 100 16.02 -3.61 -15.17
CA ASP A 100 16.42 -2.87 -16.37
C ASP A 100 17.72 -2.10 -16.10
N ASN A 101 18.71 -2.78 -15.52
CA ASN A 101 20.06 -2.25 -15.41
C ASN A 101 21.15 -3.33 -15.56
N ARG A 102 20.86 -4.39 -16.31
CA ARG A 102 21.87 -5.29 -16.86
C ARG A 102 21.71 -5.32 -18.37
N ASP A 103 22.25 -4.32 -19.07
CA ASP A 103 22.74 -4.42 -20.46
C ASP A 103 23.28 -3.06 -20.95
N ALA A 104 24.01 -2.33 -20.11
CA ALA A 104 24.94 -1.28 -20.56
C ALA A 104 26.38 -1.80 -20.46
N GLN A 105 26.66 -2.88 -21.20
CA GLN A 105 28.01 -3.26 -21.59
C GLN A 105 28.06 -3.32 -23.12
N PHE A 106 28.38 -2.19 -23.74
CA PHE A 106 28.99 -2.12 -25.07
C PHE A 106 29.87 -0.86 -25.13
#